data_AF-A0A7V5H135-F1
#
_entry.id   AF-A0A7V5H135-F1
#
_cell.length_a   1.000
_cell.length_b   1.000
_cell.length_c   1.000
_cell.angle_alpha   90.00
_cell.angle_beta   90.00
_cell.angle_gamma   90.00
#
_symmetry.space_group_name_H-M   'P 1'
#
loop_
_entity.id
_entity.type
_entity.pdbx_description
1 polymer ?
#
loop_
_entity_poly.entity_id
_entity_poly.type
_entity_poly.pdbx_seq_one_letter_code
_entity_poly.pdbx_strand_id
1 'polypeptide(L)' 'MSEKYPKSYSPREVEKKWYSTWQKNRIYEASAYSTKPGYSILMPPPNITGILHFGHVLNITIQDVYIRWKRMLGYEV' A
#
# COMPACT_ATOMS: atom_id res chain seq x y z
N MET A 1 36.59 5.29 -1.29
CA MET A 1 35.18 5.50 -1.68
C MET A 1 34.33 4.60 -0.80
N SER A 2 33.54 5.17 0.12
CA SER A 2 32.66 4.39 1.01
C SER A 2 31.59 3.67 0.18
N GLU A 3 31.40 2.37 0.40
CA GLU A 3 30.34 1.58 -0.23
C GLU A 3 28.98 2.26 0.03
N LYS A 4 28.37 2.78 -1.05
CA LYS A 4 27.14 3.59 -0.99
C LYS A 4 25.86 2.73 -0.93
N TYR A 5 26.00 1.41 -1.09
CA TYR A 5 24.90 0.44 -1.15
C TYR A 5 25.28 -0.87 -0.46
N PRO A 6 24.32 -1.56 0.19
CA PRO A 6 24.56 -2.86 0.80
C PRO A 6 24.86 -3.91 -0.28
N LYS A 7 25.71 -4.89 0.07
CA LYS A 7 26.10 -5.99 -0.83
C LYS A 7 24.94 -6.93 -1.20
N SER A 8 23.88 -6.95 -0.39
CA SER A 8 22.69 -7.76 -0.62
C SER A 8 21.42 -7.01 -0.22
N TYR A 9 20.30 -7.40 -0.83
CA TYR A 9 18.98 -6.87 -0.52
C TYR A 9 18.42 -7.54 0.75
N SER A 10 17.97 -6.73 1.71
CA SER A 10 17.28 -7.18 2.92
C SER A 10 15.81 -6.74 2.88
N PRO A 11 14.86 -7.62 2.48
CA PRO A 11 13.44 -7.27 2.40
C PRO A 11 12.91 -6.74 3.74
N ARG A 12 13.29 -7.42 4.84
CA ARG A 12 12.84 -7.09 6.19
C ARG A 12 13.19 -5.65 6.60
N GLU A 13 14.39 -5.20 6.27
CA GLU A 13 14.84 -3.83 6.60
C GLU A 13 14.16 -2.80 5.71
N VAL A 14 14.03 -3.09 4.42
CA VAL A 14 13.43 -2.20 3.42
C VAL A 14 11.94 -2.03 3.69
N GLU A 15 11.21 -3.12 3.93
CA GLU A 15 9.79 -3.10 4.28
C GLU A 15 9.54 -2.32 5.56
N LYS A 16 10.32 -2.57 6.62
CA LYS A 16 10.19 -1.85 7.89
C LYS A 16 10.39 -0.33 7.71
N LYS A 17 11.40 0.07 6.95
CA LYS A 17 11.69 1.49 6.65
C LYS A 17 10.53 2.15 5.91
N TRP A 18 10.06 1.54 4.82
CA TRP A 18 9.03 2.14 3.98
C TRP A 18 7.67 2.17 4.66
N TYR A 19 7.31 1.11 5.37
CA TYR A 19 6.07 1.07 6.13
C TYR A 19 5.97 2.22 7.14
N SER A 20 7.02 2.40 7.96
CA SER A 20 7.08 3.52 8.91
C SER A 20 7.04 4.89 8.21
N THR A 21 7.71 5.02 7.06
CA THR A 21 7.70 6.25 6.27
C THR A 21 6.30 6.56 5.74
N TRP A 22 5.59 5.57 5.18
CA TRP A 22 4.25 5.75 4.64
C TRP A 22 3.23 6.09 5.72
N GLN A 23 3.32 5.47 6.90
CA GLN A 23 2.50 5.82 8.05
C GLN A 23 2.73 7.25 8.51
N LYS A 24 4.00 7.66 8.70
CA LYS A 24 4.34 9.02 9.14
C LYS A 24 3.84 10.08 8.17
N ASN A 25 3.88 9.81 6.87
CA ASN A 25 3.43 10.73 5.83
C ASN A 25 1.93 10.59 5.53
N ARG A 26 1.18 9.79 6.29
CA ARG A 26 -0.27 9.58 6.12
C ARG A 26 -0.65 9.22 4.68
N ILE A 27 0.22 8.45 4.00
CA ILE A 27 0.07 8.12 2.57
C ILE A 27 -1.22 7.33 2.33
N TYR A 28 -1.75 6.62 3.31
CA TYR A 28 -2.96 5.79 3.16
C TYR A 28 -4.27 6.55 3.41
N GLU A 29 -4.21 7.85 3.74
CA GLU A 29 -5.40 8.62 4.04
C GLU A 29 -5.97 9.31 2.81
N ALA A 30 -7.27 9.13 2.59
CA ALA A 30 -8.04 9.83 1.57
C ALA A 30 -8.77 11.02 2.19
N SER A 31 -8.82 12.15 1.48
CA SER A 31 -9.54 13.35 1.87
C SER A 31 -10.90 13.45 1.20
N ALA A 32 -11.98 13.48 2.00
CA ALA A 32 -13.34 13.71 1.51
C ALA A 32 -13.55 15.12 0.93
N TYR A 33 -12.62 16.05 1.18
CA TYR A 33 -12.65 17.42 0.69
C TYR A 33 -11.72 17.64 -0.52
N SER A 34 -11.12 16.58 -1.05
CA SER A 34 -10.25 16.67 -2.22
C SER A 34 -11.03 17.09 -3.46
N THR A 35 -10.46 17.99 -4.27
CA THR A 35 -11.02 18.39 -5.57
C THR A 35 -10.67 17.41 -6.70
N LYS A 36 -9.85 16.40 -6.40
CA LYS A 36 -9.46 15.35 -7.35
C LYS A 36 -10.63 14.38 -7.59
N PRO A 37 -10.68 13.71 -8.75
CA PRO A 37 -11.67 12.66 -8.96
C PRO A 37 -11.47 11.53 -7.94
N GLY A 38 -12.54 11.16 -7.24
CA GLY A 38 -12.53 10.06 -6.28
C GLY A 38 -12.47 8.70 -6.96
N TYR A 39 -11.74 7.76 -6.37
CA TYR A 39 -11.74 6.36 -6.77
C TYR A 39 -11.65 5.48 -5.52
N SER A 40 -12.53 4.49 -5.41
CA SER A 40 -12.56 3.57 -4.28
C SER A 40 -12.82 2.14 -4.75
N ILE A 41 -12.26 1.18 -4.03
CA ILE A 41 -12.55 -0.25 -4.19
C ILE A 41 -13.28 -0.68 -2.93
N LEU A 42 -14.51 -1.19 -3.10
CA LEU A 42 -15.29 -1.72 -1.99
C LEU A 42 -14.69 -3.05 -1.54
N MET A 43 -14.14 -3.08 -0.33
CA MET A 43 -13.81 -4.33 0.35
C MET A 43 -15.00 -4.73 1.22
N PRO A 44 -15.56 -5.94 1.04
CA PRO A 44 -16.57 -6.44 1.96
C PRO A 44 -15.96 -6.52 3.38
N PRO A 45 -16.75 -6.28 4.44
CA PRO A 45 -16.25 -6.35 5.81
C PRO A 45 -15.58 -7.72 6.02
N PRO A 46 -14.41 -7.75 6.67
CA PRO A 46 -13.64 -8.96 6.81
C PRO A 46 -14.41 -9.99 7.65
N ASN A 47 -14.99 -10.98 6.99
CA ASN A 47 -15.50 -12.19 7.64
C ASN A 47 -14.32 -13.14 7.92
N ILE A 48 -13.40 -12.70 8.79
CA ILE A 48 -12.20 -13.48 9.13
C ILE A 48 -12.54 -14.42 10.28
N THR A 49 -12.94 -15.64 9.96
CA THR A 49 -13.11 -16.74 10.92
C THR A 49 -11.86 -17.65 11.01
N GLY A 50 -10.79 -17.36 10.27
CA GLY A 50 -9.57 -18.19 10.20
C GLY A 50 -8.30 -17.45 9.77
N ILE A 51 -7.26 -18.19 9.41
CA ILE A 51 -5.93 -17.66 9.03
C ILE A 51 -5.92 -17.18 7.57
N LEU A 52 -5.22 -16.07 7.30
CA LEU A 52 -5.02 -15.56 5.93
C LEU A 52 -4.22 -16.57 5.07
N HIS A 53 -4.87 -17.14 4.06
CA HIS A 53 -4.21 -17.90 3.00
C HIS A 53 -3.82 -17.05 1.77
N PHE A 54 -3.05 -17.64 0.84
CA PHE A 54 -2.59 -17.00 -0.40
C PHE A 54 -3.69 -16.41 -1.29
N GLY A 55 -4.93 -16.87 -1.16
CA GLY A 55 -6.06 -16.28 -1.89
C GLY A 55 -6.38 -14.87 -1.40
N HIS A 56 -6.28 -14.62 -0.09
CA HIS A 56 -6.37 -13.26 0.46
C HIS A 56 -5.21 -12.40 -0.04
N VAL A 57 -3.99 -12.95 -0.03
CA VAL A 57 -2.79 -12.25 -0.50
C VAL A 57 -2.98 -11.80 -1.95
N LEU A 58 -3.42 -12.70 -2.83
CA LEU A 58 -3.66 -12.39 -4.24
C LEU A 58 -4.72 -11.30 -4.41
N ASN A 59 -5.88 -11.46 -3.77
CA ASN A 59 -6.99 -10.53 -3.91
C ASN A 59 -6.64 -9.13 -3.39
N ILE A 60 -6.02 -9.03 -2.21
CA ILE A 60 -5.62 -7.75 -1.60
C ILE A 60 -4.49 -7.10 -2.41
N THR A 61 -3.52 -7.88 -2.89
CA THR A 61 -2.40 -7.34 -3.68
C THR A 61 -2.87 -6.72 -4.98
N ILE A 62 -3.79 -7.37 -5.70
CA ILE A 62 -4.34 -6.82 -6.95
C ILE A 62 -5.06 -5.49 -6.68
N GLN A 63 -5.87 -5.42 -5.62
CA GLN A 63 -6.57 -4.20 -5.24
C GLN A 63 -5.60 -3.07 -4.84
N ASP A 64 -4.55 -3.37 -4.07
CA ASP A 64 -3.51 -2.40 -3.69
C ASP A 64 -2.77 -1.85 -4.92
N VAL A 65 -2.47 -2.70 -5.92
CA VAL A 65 -1.88 -2.26 -7.20
C VAL A 65 -2.77 -1.25 -7.92
N TYR A 66 -4.08 -1.51 -8.02
CA TYR A 66 -5.02 -0.58 -8.66
C TYR A 66 -5.11 0.75 -7.91
N ILE A 67 -5.18 0.72 -6.58
CA ILE A 67 -5.22 1.94 -5.75
C ILE A 67 -3.97 2.77 -5.97
N ARG A 68 -2.78 2.17 -5.93
CA ARG A 68 -1.50 2.87 -6.18
C ARG A 68 -1.45 3.46 -7.58
N TRP A 69 -1.87 2.69 -8.58
CA TRP A 69 -1.90 3.16 -9.96
C TRP A 69 -2.86 4.35 -10.14
N LYS A 70 -4.07 4.29 -9.56
CA LYS A 70 -5.03 5.39 -9.61
C LYS A 70 -4.54 6.64 -8.89
N ARG A 71 -3.87 6.48 -7.74
CA ARG A 71 -3.20 7.60 -7.06
C ARG A 71 -2.14 8.26 -7.95
N MET A 72 -1.34 7.46 -8.67
CA MET A 72 -0.34 7.98 -9.62
C MET A 72 -0.98 8.72 -10.80
N LEU A 73 -2.21 8.37 -11.19
CA LEU A 73 -2.99 9.09 -12.20
C LEU A 73 -3.70 10.35 -11.65
N GLY A 74 -3.49 10.70 -10.39
CA GLY A 74 -4.04 11.91 -9.78
C GLY A 74 -5.44 11.77 -9.18
N TYR A 75 -5.94 10.54 -9.00
CA TYR A 75 -7.19 10.30 -8.28
C TYR A 75 -6.99 10.46 -6.76
N GLU A 76 -8.06 10.86 -6.08
CA GLU A 76 -8.16 10.70 -4.63
C GLU A 76 -8.61 9.28 -4.34
N VAL A 77 -7.79 8.53 -3.59
CA VAL A 77 -8.02 7.12 -3.24
C VAL A 77 -7.76 6.87 -1.77
#